data_AF-A0AAW5V7M6-F1
#
_entry.id   AF-A0AAW5V7M6-F1
#
_cell.length_a   1.000
_cell.length_b   1.000
_cell.length_c   1.000
_cell.angle_alpha   90.00
_cell.angle_beta   90.00
_cell.angle_gamma   90.00
#
_symmetry.space_group_name_H-M   'P 1'
#
loop_
_entity.id
_entity.type
_entity.pdbx_description
1 polymer ?
#
loop_
_entity_poly.entity_id
_entity_poly.type
_entity_poly.pdbx_seq_one_letter_code
_entity_poly.pdbx_strand_id
1 'polypeptide(L)'
;MNRGIPYSYWENNFLWNLFPMDAKTNRLKSDKIPSANLLSKRELQIREHWNKLSQSKPNQFTFEIKNYLGKYYQAKDWDVTLIAMFQETAETLASRRGVMRWDGE
;
A
#
# COMPACT_ATOMS: atom_id res chain seq x y z
N MET A 1 8.03 10.67 4.02
CA MET A 1 7.31 9.41 3.68
C MET A 1 5.83 9.63 3.98
N ASN A 2 4.94 9.17 3.11
CA ASN A 2 3.50 9.23 3.30
C ASN A 2 2.90 7.81 3.30
N ARG A 3 1.75 7.63 3.92
CA ARG A 3 1.04 6.36 3.92
C ARG A 3 0.21 6.20 2.65
N GLY A 4 0.29 5.03 2.02
CA GLY A 4 -0.53 4.67 0.87
C GLY A 4 -2.02 4.77 1.23
N ILE A 5 -2.44 3.99 2.23
CA ILE A 5 -3.76 4.14 2.85
C ILE A 5 -3.62 4.93 4.16
N PRO A 6 -4.41 6.01 4.38
CA PRO A 6 -4.30 6.84 5.57
C PRO A 6 -4.54 6.05 6.86
N TYR A 7 -3.80 6.40 7.92
CA TYR A 7 -3.94 5.76 9.24
C TYR A 7 -5.36 5.87 9.78
N SER A 8 -6.03 7.00 9.54
CA SER A 8 -7.41 7.28 9.95
C SER A 8 -8.42 6.22 9.48
N TYR A 9 -8.11 5.43 8.45
CA TYR A 9 -9.02 4.42 7.90
C TYR A 9 -8.59 2.98 8.17
N TRP A 10 -7.29 2.72 8.31
CA TRP A 10 -6.75 1.36 8.35
C TRP A 10 -5.81 1.07 9.51
N GLU A 11 -5.41 2.11 10.24
CA GLU A 11 -4.52 2.03 11.41
C GLU A 11 -3.21 1.25 11.14
N ASN A 12 -2.78 1.17 9.87
CA ASN A 12 -1.65 0.37 9.45
C ASN A 12 -0.35 1.22 9.36
N ASN A 13 0.61 0.88 10.21
CA ASN A 13 1.93 1.51 10.33
C ASN A 13 3.06 0.74 9.62
N PHE A 14 2.75 -0.35 8.91
CA PHE A 14 3.77 -1.20 8.32
C PHE A 14 4.58 -0.50 7.23
N LEU A 15 5.84 -0.90 7.09
CA LEU A 15 6.82 -0.34 6.15
C LEU A 15 6.29 -0.38 4.71
N TRP A 16 5.61 -1.45 4.33
CA TRP A 16 5.06 -1.61 2.99
C TRP A 16 3.89 -0.65 2.69
N ASN A 17 3.26 -0.05 3.71
CA ASN A 17 2.27 1.02 3.54
C ASN A 17 2.91 2.41 3.48
N LEU A 18 4.23 2.54 3.66
CA LEU A 18 4.95 3.82 3.59
C LEU A 18 5.59 3.98 2.22
N PHE A 19 5.31 5.10 1.55
CA PHE A 19 5.88 5.42 0.26
C PHE A 19 6.59 6.79 0.29
N PRO A 20 7.68 6.96 -0.48
CA PRO A 20 8.21 8.30 -0.75
C PRO A 20 7.18 9.05 -1.60
N MET A 21 6.67 10.15 -1.06
CA MET A 21 5.70 11.00 -1.75
C MET A 21 6.04 12.45 -1.46
N ASP A 22 6.03 13.28 -2.51
CA ASP A 22 6.29 14.70 -2.38
C ASP A 22 5.21 15.38 -1.54
N ALA A 23 5.60 16.40 -0.77
CA ALA A 23 4.71 17.11 0.13
C ALA A 23 3.49 17.72 -0.58
N LYS A 24 3.66 18.12 -1.86
CA LYS A 24 2.59 18.64 -2.72
C LYS A 24 1.54 17.57 -3.02
N THR A 25 1.99 16.40 -3.48
CA THR A 25 1.11 15.25 -3.77
C THR A 25 0.46 14.71 -2.50
N ASN A 26 1.17 14.73 -1.37
CA ASN A 26 0.60 14.34 -0.08
C ASN A 26 -0.57 15.26 0.32
N ARG A 27 -0.43 16.58 0.15
CA ARG A 27 -1.52 17.53 0.44
C ARG A 27 -2.72 17.35 -0.51
N LEU A 28 -2.50 17.04 -1.79
CA LEU A 28 -3.56 16.79 -2.76
C LEU A 28 -4.30 15.48 -2.49
N LYS A 29 -3.57 14.44 -2.09
CA LYS A 29 -4.13 13.17 -1.64
C LYS A 29 -4.95 13.36 -0.36
N SER A 30 -4.44 14.12 0.62
CA SER A 30 -5.11 14.34 1.92
C SER A 30 -5.56 13.00 2.53
N ASP A 31 -6.83 12.90 2.96
CA ASP A 31 -7.46 11.69 3.47
C ASP A 31 -8.08 10.77 2.39
N LYS A 32 -7.77 10.98 1.10
CA LYS A 32 -8.27 10.11 0.04
C LYS A 32 -7.52 8.78 0.01
N ILE A 33 -8.25 7.73 -0.35
CA ILE A 33 -7.70 6.39 -0.56
C ILE A 33 -7.32 6.26 -2.04
N PRO A 34 -6.11 5.78 -2.38
CA PRO A 34 -5.72 5.58 -3.77
C PRO A 34 -6.67 4.60 -4.46
N SER A 35 -7.10 4.93 -5.68
CA SER A 35 -7.97 4.04 -6.45
C SER A 35 -7.21 2.78 -6.86
N ALA A 36 -7.92 1.66 -7.05
CA ALA A 36 -7.34 0.45 -7.63
C ALA A 36 -6.65 0.74 -8.97
N ASN A 37 -7.21 1.62 -9.79
CA ASN A 37 -6.65 2.02 -11.08
C ASN A 37 -5.30 2.75 -10.94
N LEU A 38 -5.19 3.67 -9.97
CA LEU A 38 -3.92 4.35 -9.68
C LEU A 38 -2.87 3.36 -9.16
N LEU A 39 -3.28 2.44 -8.28
CA LEU A 39 -2.40 1.39 -7.77
C LEU A 39 -1.90 0.47 -8.88
N SER A 40 -2.75 0.09 -9.84
CA SER A 40 -2.32 -0.67 -11.03
C SER A 40 -1.35 0.11 -11.90
N LYS A 41 -1.62 1.41 -12.16
CA LYS A 41 -0.72 2.25 -12.96
C LYS A 41 0.66 2.42 -12.33
N ARG A 42 0.74 2.43 -11.00
CA ARG A 42 2.00 2.56 -10.24
C ARG A 42 2.51 1.24 -9.68
N GLU A 43 1.94 0.12 -10.10
CA GLU A 43 2.25 -1.20 -9.56
C GLU A 43 3.74 -1.51 -9.64
N LEU A 44 4.36 -1.25 -10.79
CA LEU A 44 5.80 -1.45 -10.99
C LEU A 44 6.63 -0.67 -9.96
N GLN A 45 6.32 0.61 -9.77
CA GLN A 45 7.02 1.50 -8.83
C GLN A 45 6.81 1.05 -7.37
N ILE A 46 5.60 0.60 -7.04
CA ILE A 46 5.26 0.07 -5.71
C ILE A 46 6.06 -1.21 -5.43
N ARG A 47 6.08 -2.15 -6.38
CA ARG A 47 6.84 -3.41 -6.26
C ARG A 47 8.34 -3.15 -6.15
N GLU A 48 8.89 -2.23 -6.94
CA GLU A 48 10.30 -1.82 -6.82
C GLU A 48 10.61 -1.23 -5.43
N HIS A 49 9.70 -0.40 -4.89
CA HIS A 49 9.86 0.15 -3.56
C HIS A 49 9.85 -0.93 -2.49
N TRP A 50 8.91 -1.87 -2.56
CA TRP A 50 8.85 -3.02 -1.66
C TRP A 50 10.07 -3.92 -1.75
N ASN A 51 10.63 -4.12 -2.95
CA ASN A 51 11.88 -4.86 -3.12
C ASN A 51 13.06 -4.14 -2.45
N LYS A 52 13.16 -2.81 -2.56
CA LYS A 52 14.16 -2.03 -1.81
C LYS A 52 13.98 -2.14 -0.29
N LEU A 53 12.73 -2.14 0.19
CA LEU A 53 12.42 -2.33 1.61
C LEU A 53 12.76 -3.74 2.11
N SER A 54 12.47 -4.77 1.31
CA SER A 54 12.82 -6.15 1.66
C SER A 54 14.33 -6.37 1.70
N GLN A 55 15.11 -5.64 0.90
CA GLN A 55 16.58 -5.66 0.97
C GLN A 55 17.13 -4.85 2.15
N SER A 56 16.55 -3.67 2.42
CA SER A 56 17.04 -2.77 3.48
C SER A 56 16.66 -3.24 4.89
N LYS A 57 15.44 -3.80 5.05
CA LYS A 57 14.90 -4.26 6.34
C LYS A 57 14.19 -5.62 6.18
N PRO A 58 14.89 -6.68 5.76
CA PRO A 58 14.29 -7.98 5.42
C PRO A 58 13.45 -8.56 6.55
N ASN A 59 13.99 -8.63 7.77
CA ASN A 59 13.31 -9.26 8.90
C ASN A 59 11.99 -8.54 9.26
N GLN A 60 12.02 -7.21 9.33
CA GLN A 60 10.83 -6.42 9.63
C GLN A 60 9.81 -6.53 8.49
N PHE A 61 10.25 -6.33 7.25
CA PHE A 61 9.37 -6.37 6.09
C PHE A 61 8.70 -7.74 5.95
N THR A 62 9.46 -8.84 6.03
CA THR A 62 8.93 -10.20 5.95
C THR A 62 7.97 -10.52 7.09
N PHE A 63 8.22 -10.05 8.31
CA PHE A 63 7.29 -10.21 9.43
C PHE A 63 5.96 -9.50 9.15
N GLU A 64 6.01 -8.24 8.72
CA GLU A 64 4.82 -7.43 8.44
C GLU A 64 3.96 -8.00 7.30
N ILE A 65 4.57 -8.42 6.19
CA ILE A 65 3.83 -9.02 5.07
C ILE A 65 3.26 -10.38 5.44
N LYS A 66 3.96 -11.20 6.25
CA LYS A 66 3.41 -12.47 6.73
C LYS A 66 2.24 -12.25 7.67
N ASN A 67 2.32 -11.26 8.56
CA ASN A 67 1.22 -10.91 9.45
C ASN A 67 -0.01 -10.40 8.67
N TYR A 68 0.21 -9.62 7.61
CA TYR A 68 -0.87 -9.09 6.78
C TYR A 68 -1.50 -10.14 5.85
N LEU A 69 -0.66 -10.88 5.11
CA LEU A 69 -1.12 -11.88 4.14
C LEU A 69 -1.60 -13.17 4.82
N GLY A 70 -1.12 -13.47 6.02
CA GLY A 70 -1.47 -14.68 6.76
C GLY A 70 -1.31 -15.94 5.90
N LYS A 71 -2.41 -16.69 5.73
CA LYS A 71 -2.45 -17.93 4.93
C LYS A 71 -2.22 -17.72 3.43
N TYR A 72 -2.37 -16.48 2.93
CA TYR A 72 -2.15 -16.14 1.52
C TYR A 72 -0.67 -15.87 1.21
N TYR A 73 0.20 -15.81 2.23
CA TYR A 73 1.62 -15.58 2.01
C TYR A 73 2.26 -16.74 1.22
N GLN A 74 2.81 -16.41 0.05
CA GLN A 74 3.65 -17.32 -0.73
C GLN A 74 5.01 -16.67 -0.96
N ALA A 75 6.09 -17.37 -0.59
CA ALA A 75 7.44 -16.80 -0.64
C ALA A 75 7.94 -16.47 -2.05
N LYS A 76 7.40 -17.13 -3.09
CA LYS A 76 7.77 -16.89 -4.49
C LYS A 76 7.09 -15.66 -5.08
N ASP A 77 5.81 -15.46 -4.74
CA ASP A 77 4.92 -14.47 -5.36
C ASP A 77 4.34 -13.49 -4.31
N TRP A 78 5.13 -13.20 -3.27
CA TRP A 78 4.70 -12.37 -2.15
C TRP A 78 4.33 -10.95 -2.59
N ASP A 79 5.02 -10.39 -3.58
CA ASP A 79 4.81 -9.04 -4.09
C ASP A 79 3.53 -8.96 -4.95
N VAL A 80 3.27 -9.98 -5.77
CA VAL A 80 2.03 -10.13 -6.54
C VAL A 80 0.83 -10.24 -5.61
N THR A 81 0.95 -11.07 -4.58
CA THR A 81 -0.14 -11.26 -3.62
C THR A 81 -0.34 -10.00 -2.79
N LEU A 82 0.74 -9.33 -2.40
CA LEU A 82 0.67 -8.10 -1.61
C LEU A 82 0.01 -6.96 -2.38
N ILE A 83 0.29 -6.77 -3.68
CA ILE A 83 -0.36 -5.72 -4.46
C ILE A 83 -1.86 -6.01 -4.64
N ALA A 84 -2.23 -7.25 -4.93
CA ALA A 84 -3.63 -7.63 -5.08
C ALA A 84 -4.43 -7.39 -3.78
N MET A 85 -3.89 -7.85 -2.64
CA MET A 85 -4.51 -7.62 -1.33
C MET A 85 -4.55 -6.14 -0.94
N PHE A 86 -3.55 -5.37 -1.34
CA PHE A 86 -3.50 -3.93 -1.08
C PHE A 86 -4.57 -3.19 -1.90
N GLN A 87 -4.75 -3.53 -3.17
CA GLN A 87 -5.80 -2.99 -4.04
C GLN A 87 -7.20 -3.32 -3.51
N GLU A 88 -7.44 -4.59 -3.15
CA GLU A 88 -8.71 -5.02 -2.58
C GLU A 88 -9.03 -4.29 -1.28
N THR A 89 -8.03 -4.11 -0.41
CA THR A 89 -8.21 -3.41 0.86
C THR A 89 -8.47 -1.92 0.65
N ALA A 90 -7.76 -1.27 -0.28
CA ALA A 90 -8.03 0.12 -0.65
C ALA A 90 -9.47 0.28 -1.14
N GLU A 91 -9.92 -0.59 -2.05
CA GLU A 91 -11.26 -0.52 -2.64
C GLU A 91 -12.35 -0.82 -1.60
N THR A 92 -12.11 -1.79 -0.72
CA THR A 92 -13.02 -2.16 0.37
C THR A 92 -13.15 -1.02 1.38
N LEU A 93 -12.04 -0.41 1.79
CA LEU A 93 -12.05 0.71 2.74
C LEU A 93 -12.72 1.94 2.13
N ALA A 94 -12.44 2.26 0.86
CA ALA A 94 -13.09 3.36 0.16
C ALA A 94 -14.61 3.14 0.09
N SER A 95 -15.05 1.93 -0.23
CA SER A 95 -16.47 1.58 -0.33
C SER A 95 -17.17 1.59 1.04
N ARG A 96 -16.56 1.00 2.08
CA ARG A 96 -17.13 0.94 3.43
C ARG A 96 -17.24 2.31 4.11
N ARG A 97 -16.29 3.21 3.85
CA ARG A 97 -16.22 4.53 4.49
C ARG A 97 -16.82 5.65 3.64
N GLY A 98 -17.25 5.36 2.41
CA GLY A 98 -17.73 6.37 1.47
C GLY A 98 -16.67 7.40 1.09
N VAL A 99 -15.38 7.03 1.15
CA VAL A 99 -14.26 7.94 0.94
C VAL A 99 -13.99 8.12 -0.56
N MET A 100 -13.69 9.35 -0.95
CA MET A 100 -13.34 9.67 -2.34
C MET A 100 -12.04 8.96 -2.73
N ARG A 101 -12.07 8.31 -3.90
CA ARG A 101 -10.90 7.69 -4.50
C ARG A 101 -9.98 8.76 -5.07
N TRP A 102 -8.67 8.56 -4.96
CA TRP A 102 -7.68 9.43 -5.59
C TRP A 102 -7.06 8.72 -6.80
N ASP A 103 -7.16 9.36 -7.96
CA ASP A 103 -6.69 8.84 -9.25
C ASP A 103 -5.36 9.46 -9.73
N GLY A 104 -4.73 10.32 -8.92
CA GLY A 104 -3.33 10.72 -9.13
C GLY A 104 -3.07 12.13 -9.68
N GLU A 105 -4.01 13.07 -9.58
CA GLU A 105 -3.79 14.49 -9.91
C GLU A 105 -2.90 15.22 -8.88
#